data_AF-A0A2E6VIL1-F1
#
_entry.id   AF-A0A2E6VIL1-F1
#
_cell.length_a   1.000
_cell.length_b   1.000
_cell.length_c   1.000
_cell.angle_alpha   90.00
_cell.angle_beta   90.00
_cell.angle_gamma   90.00
#
_symmetry.space_group_name_H-M   'P 1'
#
loop_
_entity.id
_entity.type
_entity.pdbx_description
1 polymer ?
#
loop_
_entity_poly.entity_id
_entity_poly.type
_entity_poly.pdbx_seq_one_letter_code
_entity_poly.pdbx_strand_id
1 'polypeptide(L)'
;MSEVHKFPTRRSSTSFAHESEEKIAQLLDFYEIKWEYEPTTFVLERDSKGQPRSAFTPDFYLPEHNLYLEVTTLKQSLVTRKNRKVRRLQAQRPDLSIRILYRSDIERLFLSDAA
;
A
#
# COMPACT_ATOMS: atom_id res chain seq x y z
N MET A 1 6.02 36.10 -0.55
CA MET A 1 4.56 35.85 -0.60
C MET A 1 4.41 34.36 -0.77
N SER A 2 3.92 33.69 0.27
CA SER A 2 3.84 32.24 0.36
C SER A 2 2.87 31.71 -0.70
N GLU A 3 3.37 30.96 -1.66
CA GLU A 3 2.51 30.20 -2.57
C GLU A 3 1.71 29.21 -1.73
N VAL A 4 0.42 29.50 -1.59
CA VAL A 4 -0.57 28.56 -1.09
C VAL A 4 -0.49 27.36 -2.02
N HIS A 5 0.09 26.25 -1.56
CA HIS A 5 0.11 24.99 -2.30
C HIS A 5 -1.35 24.60 -2.52
N LYS A 6 -1.88 24.92 -3.70
CA LYS A 6 -3.19 24.46 -4.14
C LYS A 6 -3.07 22.96 -4.24
N PHE A 7 -3.64 22.25 -3.26
CA PHE A 7 -3.78 20.81 -3.27
C PHE A 7 -4.21 20.35 -4.68
N PRO A 8 -3.39 19.56 -5.40
CA PRO A 8 -3.85 18.95 -6.63
C PRO A 8 -5.03 18.05 -6.25
N THR A 9 -6.24 18.51 -6.56
CA THR A 9 -7.47 17.73 -6.40
C THR A 9 -7.52 16.70 -7.53
N ARG A 10 -6.59 15.74 -7.51
CA ARG A 10 -6.89 14.44 -8.14
C ARG A 10 -7.99 13.82 -7.29
N ARG A 11 -9.25 14.15 -7.60
CA ARG A 11 -10.37 13.28 -7.25
C ARG A 11 -10.18 12.03 -8.08
N SER A 12 -9.35 11.10 -7.61
CA SER A 12 -9.31 9.77 -8.19
C SER A 12 -10.73 9.22 -8.04
N SER A 13 -11.34 8.77 -9.13
CA SER A 13 -12.63 8.04 -9.08
C SER A 13 -12.43 6.61 -8.54
N THR A 14 -11.39 6.41 -7.72
CA THR A 14 -10.96 5.12 -7.21
C THR A 14 -11.84 4.76 -6.03
N SER A 15 -12.52 3.62 -6.16
CA SER A 15 -13.31 3.05 -5.06
C SER A 15 -12.37 2.25 -4.15
N PHE A 16 -11.96 2.84 -3.04
CA PHE A 16 -11.13 2.16 -2.05
C PHE A 16 -11.92 1.11 -1.26
N ALA A 17 -11.28 -0.01 -0.92
CA ALA A 17 -11.88 -1.07 -0.12
C ALA A 17 -11.98 -0.69 1.36
N HIS A 18 -11.11 0.21 1.84
CA HIS A 18 -11.12 0.67 3.23
C HIS A 18 -10.76 2.16 3.37
N GLU A 19 -11.35 2.86 4.35
CA GLU A 19 -11.11 4.29 4.63
C GLU A 19 -9.61 4.61 4.86
N SER A 20 -8.86 3.66 5.40
CA SER A 20 -7.41 3.83 5.61
C SER A 20 -6.62 3.89 4.31
N GLU A 21 -7.07 3.20 3.26
CA GLU A 21 -6.44 3.27 1.93
C GLU A 21 -6.71 4.64 1.31
N GLU A 22 -7.93 5.15 1.40
CA GLU A 22 -8.27 6.49 0.94
C GLU A 22 -7.43 7.58 1.61
N LYS A 23 -7.27 7.51 2.94
CA LYS A 23 -6.40 8.42 3.70
C LYS A 23 -4.94 8.35 3.25
N ILE A 24 -4.44 7.17 2.92
CA ILE A 24 -3.09 7.00 2.39
C ILE A 24 -2.97 7.58 0.98
N ALA A 25 -3.95 7.36 0.11
CA ALA A 25 -3.97 7.95 -1.22
C ALA A 25 -3.94 9.49 -1.14
N GLN A 26 -4.75 10.09 -0.25
CA GLN A 26 -4.75 11.53 -0.01
C GLN A 26 -3.39 12.05 0.51
N LEU A 27 -2.73 11.28 1.38
CA LEU A 27 -1.39 11.63 1.87
C LEU A 27 -0.33 11.56 0.77
N LEU A 28 -0.38 10.53 -0.08
CA LEU A 28 0.51 10.41 -1.23
C LEU A 28 0.28 11.54 -2.23
N ASP A 29 -0.98 11.90 -2.50
CA ASP A 29 -1.36 13.05 -3.34
C ASP A 29 -0.85 14.37 -2.75
N PHE A 30 -0.93 14.54 -1.41
CA PHE A 30 -0.42 15.72 -0.72
C PHE A 30 1.08 15.91 -0.90
N TYR A 31 1.85 14.82 -0.83
CA TYR A 31 3.29 14.83 -1.08
C TYR A 31 3.65 14.72 -2.57
N GLU A 32 2.67 14.83 -3.47
CA GLU A 32 2.82 14.72 -4.93
C GLU A 32 3.48 13.40 -5.39
N ILE A 33 3.38 12.35 -4.58
CA ILE A 33 3.92 11.03 -4.89
C ILE A 33 2.95 10.31 -5.83
N LYS A 34 3.42 9.93 -7.01
CA LYS A 34 2.61 9.13 -7.95
C LYS A 34 2.33 7.74 -7.37
N TRP A 35 1.08 7.31 -7.47
CA TRP A 35 0.63 6.00 -7.02
C TRP A 35 -0.39 5.36 -7.97
N GLU A 36 -0.47 4.03 -7.90
CA GLU A 36 -1.48 3.18 -8.53
C GLU A 36 -2.13 2.28 -7.47
N TYR A 37 -3.45 2.15 -7.49
CA TYR A 37 -4.20 1.32 -6.52
C TYR A 37 -4.39 -0.10 -7.05
N GLU A 38 -4.03 -1.10 -6.24
CA GLU A 38 -4.08 -2.53 -6.54
C GLU A 38 -3.64 -2.95 -7.97
N PRO A 39 -2.55 -2.41 -8.53
CA PRO A 39 -2.25 -2.58 -9.97
C PRO A 39 -1.77 -3.99 -10.33
N THR A 40 -1.37 -4.80 -9.35
CA THR A 40 -0.75 -6.11 -9.61
C THR A 40 -1.14 -7.14 -8.56
N THR A 41 -1.63 -8.29 -9.03
CA THR A 41 -1.88 -9.47 -8.20
C THR A 41 -0.77 -10.49 -8.41
N PHE A 42 -0.09 -10.88 -7.32
CA PHE A 42 0.95 -11.91 -7.32
C PHE A 42 0.40 -13.26 -6.85
N VAL A 43 0.51 -14.28 -7.69
CA VAL A 43 0.16 -15.65 -7.31
C VAL A 43 1.29 -16.26 -6.47
N LEU A 44 0.99 -16.63 -5.22
CA LEU A 44 1.96 -17.17 -4.26
C LEU A 44 1.97 -18.70 -4.17
N GLU A 45 0.84 -19.34 -4.49
CA GLU A 45 0.69 -20.79 -4.51
C GLU A 45 -0.29 -21.22 -5.60
N ARG A 46 0.03 -22.32 -6.27
CA ARG A 46 -0.86 -22.99 -7.23
C ARG A 46 -1.15 -24.41 -6.76
N ASP A 47 -2.33 -24.92 -7.09
CA ASP A 47 -2.69 -26.32 -6.85
C ASP A 47 -2.08 -27.26 -7.91
N SER A 48 -2.37 -28.56 -7.80
CA SER A 48 -1.90 -29.59 -8.73
C SER A 48 -2.44 -29.43 -10.17
N LYS A 49 -3.49 -28.64 -10.35
CA LYS A 49 -4.08 -28.29 -11.66
C LYS A 49 -3.58 -26.93 -12.17
N GLY A 50 -2.61 -26.31 -11.47
CA GLY A 50 -2.04 -25.02 -11.81
C GLY A 50 -2.91 -23.82 -11.43
N GLN A 51 -4.03 -24.00 -10.72
CA GLN A 51 -4.93 -22.92 -10.35
C GLN A 51 -4.40 -22.13 -9.13
N PRO A 52 -4.52 -20.79 -9.10
CA PRO A 52 -4.09 -19.99 -7.95
C PRO A 52 -4.83 -20.42 -6.67
N ARG A 53 -4.08 -20.89 -5.67
CA ARG A 53 -4.60 -21.24 -4.34
C ARG A 53 -4.41 -20.11 -3.33
N SER A 54 -3.37 -19.31 -3.52
CA SER A 54 -3.13 -18.09 -2.75
C SER A 54 -2.54 -17.03 -3.65
N ALA A 55 -3.07 -15.82 -3.55
CA ALA A 55 -2.53 -14.62 -4.17
C ALA A 55 -2.41 -13.49 -3.15
N PHE A 56 -1.65 -12.47 -3.54
CA PHE A 56 -1.43 -11.26 -2.78
C PHE A 56 -1.40 -10.07 -3.74
N THR A 57 -2.19 -9.06 -3.43
CA THR A 57 -2.33 -7.82 -4.20
C THR A 57 -1.98 -6.70 -3.24
N PRO A 58 -0.82 -6.05 -3.41
CA PRO A 58 -0.48 -4.90 -2.59
C PRO A 58 -1.48 -3.77 -2.82
N ASP A 59 -1.84 -3.07 -1.76
CA ASP A 59 -2.82 -1.97 -1.83
C ASP A 59 -2.36 -0.85 -2.80
N PHE A 60 -1.07 -0.51 -2.82
CA PHE A 60 -0.51 0.51 -3.71
C PHE A 60 0.80 0.10 -4.39
N TYR A 61 1.08 0.71 -5.54
CA TYR A 61 2.39 0.77 -6.17
C TYR A 61 2.82 2.23 -6.36
N LEU A 62 4.08 2.54 -6.08
CA LEU A 62 4.70 3.84 -6.27
C LEU A 62 5.72 3.73 -7.42
N PRO A 63 5.36 4.10 -8.67
CA PRO A 63 6.20 3.85 -9.84
C PRO A 63 7.57 4.53 -9.77
N GLU A 64 7.64 5.73 -9.21
CA GLU A 64 8.88 6.50 -9.12
C GLU A 64 9.90 5.88 -8.15
N HIS A 65 9.43 5.04 -7.23
CA HIS A 65 10.25 4.36 -6.24
C HIS A 65 10.38 2.86 -6.49
N ASN A 66 9.72 2.33 -7.52
CA ASN A 66 9.59 0.89 -7.78
C ASN A 66 9.19 0.11 -6.51
N LEU A 67 8.19 0.62 -5.79
CA LEU A 67 7.84 0.17 -4.44
C LEU A 67 6.36 -0.19 -4.35
N TYR A 68 6.07 -1.40 -3.89
CA TYR A 68 4.73 -1.81 -3.47
C TYR A 68 4.51 -1.49 -1.99
N LEU A 69 3.36 -0.91 -1.66
CA LEU A 69 2.93 -0.64 -0.30
C LEU A 69 1.70 -1.46 0.05
N GLU A 70 1.73 -2.06 1.23
CA GLU A 70 0.60 -2.73 1.85
C GLU A 70 0.18 -1.95 3.10
N VAL A 71 -1.02 -1.41 3.11
CA VAL A 71 -1.61 -0.74 4.26
C VAL A 71 -2.17 -1.77 5.23
N THR A 72 -1.83 -1.64 6.50
CA THR A 72 -2.44 -2.46 7.55
C THR A 72 -2.88 -1.61 8.74
N THR A 73 -4.19 -1.59 8.95
CA THR A 73 -4.85 -1.00 10.12
C THR A 73 -5.51 -2.08 10.99
N LEU A 74 -5.29 -3.35 10.62
CA LEU A 74 -6.01 -4.50 11.14
C LEU A 74 -5.41 -5.03 12.46
N LYS A 75 -6.22 -5.75 13.24
CA LYS A 75 -5.79 -6.47 14.45
C LYS A 75 -4.59 -7.37 14.17
N GLN A 76 -3.70 -7.53 15.17
CA GLN A 76 -2.43 -8.25 15.07
C GLN A 76 -2.52 -9.65 14.41
N SER A 77 -3.61 -10.39 14.62
CA SER A 77 -3.81 -11.71 14.00
C SER A 77 -3.93 -11.68 12.47
N LEU A 78 -4.53 -10.61 11.91
CA LEU A 78 -4.67 -10.40 10.47
C LEU A 78 -3.36 -9.91 9.85
N VAL A 79 -2.62 -9.08 10.58
CA VAL A 79 -1.24 -8.67 10.24
C VAL A 79 -0.36 -9.89 10.05
N THR A 80 -0.41 -10.89 10.94
CA THR A 80 0.39 -12.12 10.79
C THR A 80 0.14 -12.85 9.47
N ARG A 81 -1.12 -12.90 9.01
CA ARG A 81 -1.47 -13.51 7.72
C ARG A 81 -0.95 -12.70 6.54
N LYS A 82 -1.13 -11.37 6.55
CA LYS A 82 -0.56 -10.46 5.53
C LYS A 82 0.98 -10.59 5.49
N ASN A 83 1.65 -10.55 6.65
CA ASN A 83 3.11 -10.69 6.76
C ASN A 83 3.61 -12.03 6.21
N ARG A 84 2.88 -13.13 6.42
CA ARG A 84 3.24 -14.42 5.84
C ARG A 84 3.17 -14.40 4.32
N LYS A 85 2.16 -13.75 3.73
CA LYS A 85 2.04 -13.58 2.28
C LYS A 85 3.16 -12.71 1.72
N VAL A 86 3.46 -11.57 2.37
CA VAL A 86 4.56 -10.67 1.99
C VAL A 86 5.91 -11.39 2.03
N ARG A 87 6.21 -12.10 3.12
CA ARG A 87 7.46 -12.89 3.23
C ARG A 87 7.57 -13.95 2.13
N ARG A 88 6.46 -14.60 1.77
CA ARG A 88 6.44 -15.57 0.68
C ARG A 88 6.65 -14.92 -0.68
N LEU A 89 6.04 -13.76 -0.91
CA LEU A 89 6.27 -12.97 -2.12
C LEU A 89 7.74 -12.59 -2.24
N GLN A 90 8.33 -12.04 -1.18
CA GLN A 90 9.74 -11.64 -1.15
C GLN A 90 10.69 -12.83 -1.38
N ALA A 91 10.35 -14.03 -0.87
CA ALA A 91 11.13 -15.24 -1.13
C ALA A 91 11.05 -15.70 -2.60
N GLN A 92 9.91 -15.50 -3.27
CA GLN A 92 9.70 -15.88 -4.67
C GLN A 92 10.20 -14.81 -5.66
N ARG A 93 10.15 -13.55 -5.24
CA ARG A 93 10.40 -12.36 -6.04
C ARG A 93 11.26 -11.37 -5.24
N PRO A 94 12.55 -11.70 -5.01
CA PRO A 94 13.45 -10.84 -4.25
C PRO A 94 13.78 -9.53 -4.99
N ASP A 95 13.44 -9.46 -6.28
CA ASP A 95 13.51 -8.26 -7.12
C ASP A 95 12.48 -7.18 -6.73
N LEU A 96 11.39 -7.56 -6.05
CA LEU A 96 10.32 -6.63 -5.70
C LEU A 96 10.61 -5.93 -4.37
N SER A 97 10.54 -4.60 -4.38
CA SER A 97 10.49 -3.82 -3.16
C SER A 97 9.06 -3.77 -2.66
N ILE A 98 8.82 -4.31 -1.47
CA ILE A 98 7.51 -4.26 -0.79
C ILE A 98 7.68 -3.83 0.66
N ARG A 99 6.83 -2.91 1.12
CA ARG A 99 6.77 -2.44 2.51
C ARG A 99 5.35 -2.52 3.05
N ILE A 100 5.24 -2.81 4.34
CA ILE A 100 3.98 -2.77 5.08
C ILE A 100 3.96 -1.47 5.88
N LEU A 101 2.89 -0.69 5.71
CA LEU A 101 2.66 0.55 6.43
C LEU A 101 1.63 0.30 7.54
N TYR A 102 2.03 0.46 8.79
CA TYR A 102 1.14 0.27 9.93
C TYR A 102 0.40 1.56 10.26
N ARG A 103 -0.82 1.45 10.80
CA ARG A 103 -1.55 2.60 11.35
C ARG A 103 -0.69 3.44 12.31
N SER A 104 0.10 2.80 13.16
CA SER A 104 1.00 3.51 14.09
C SER A 104 2.07 4.35 13.39
N ASP A 105 2.53 3.93 12.21
CA ASP A 105 3.52 4.69 11.44
C ASP A 105 2.88 5.95 10.87
N ILE A 106 1.63 5.82 10.42
CA ILE A 106 0.80 6.92 9.93
C ILE A 106 0.49 7.92 11.06
N GLU A 107 0.04 7.42 12.22
CA GLU A 107 -0.23 8.26 13.40
C GLU A 107 1.01 9.03 13.86
N ARG A 108 2.21 8.44 13.78
CA ARG A 108 3.46 9.13 14.08
C ARG A 108 3.79 10.25 13.10
N LEU A 109 3.54 10.04 11.80
CA LEU A 109 3.76 11.07 10.78
C LEU A 109 2.83 12.27 10.98
N PHE A 110 1.56 12.04 11.34
CA PHE A 110 0.61 13.13 11.61
C PHE A 110 0.89 13.90 12.92
N LEU A 111 1.54 13.28 13.90
CA LEU A 111 1.92 13.96 15.15
C LEU A 111 3.15 14.87 14.99
N SER A 112 4.03 14.59 14.02
CA SER A 112 5.23 15.41 13.77
C SER A 112 4.98 16.67 12.95
N ASP A 113 3.92 16.71 12.13
CA ASP A 113 3.56 17.90 11.33
C ASP A 113 2.70 18.91 12.12
N ALA A 114 2.31 18.58 13.35
CA ALA A 114 1.47 19.42 14.22
C ALA A 114 2.24 20.17 15.32
N ALA A 115 3.58 20.20 15.26
CA ALA A 115 4.47 20.89 16.19
C ALA A 115 5.29 21.96 15.47
#